data_AF-A0A955S544-F1
#
_entry.id   AF-A0A955S544-F1
#
_cell.length_a   1.000
_cell.length_b   1.000
_cell.length_c   1.000
_cell.angle_alpha   90.00
_cell.angle_beta   90.00
_cell.angle_gamma   90.00
#
_symmetry.space_group_name_H-M   'P 1'
#
loop_
_entity.id
_entity.type
_entity.pdbx_description
1 polymer ?
#
loop_
_entity_poly.entity_id
_entity_poly.type
_entity_poly.pdbx_seq_one_letter_code
_entity_poly.pdbx_strand_id
1 'polypeptide(L)'
;MAPKFIDKNLLFLFWMLIVLGHLLATPALAEIQEGQYYTNPKCWNEPRIYHQLGLEGFKPVLKPLQEKGLKLPEDLTYSPNKAYTYGIVKPAETDQNPFLLIFNERTDLIKLELPGSNPSYNPDIKWINEKTLFIRVWTGKITGYDVIFDVEEEKILSKDTFIYGSITFDQWQKGCQKADFKKVDFCQERCIDIENFQ
;
A
#
# COMPACT_ATOMS: atom_id res chain seq x y z
N MET A 1 -71.01 -3.62 -25.70
CA MET A 1 -70.19 -3.89 -24.49
C MET A 1 -69.64 -2.56 -24.01
N ALA A 2 -70.20 -2.00 -22.94
CA ALA A 2 -69.73 -0.73 -22.38
C ALA A 2 -68.56 -0.99 -21.41
N PRO A 3 -67.47 -0.20 -21.44
CA PRO A 3 -66.35 -0.36 -20.52
C PRO A 3 -66.73 0.12 -19.11
N LYS A 4 -66.36 -0.69 -18.10
CA LYS A 4 -66.54 -0.37 -16.68
C LYS A 4 -65.62 0.79 -16.30
N PHE A 5 -66.22 1.83 -15.72
CA PHE A 5 -65.54 2.98 -15.12
C PHE A 5 -64.64 2.49 -13.96
N ILE A 6 -63.32 2.70 -14.09
CA ILE A 6 -62.40 2.52 -12.97
C ILE A 6 -62.52 3.77 -12.09
N ASP A 7 -62.82 3.56 -10.81
CA ASP A 7 -63.01 4.61 -9.82
C ASP A 7 -61.69 5.36 -9.58
N LYS A 8 -61.69 6.65 -9.90
CA LYS A 8 -60.51 7.53 -9.81
C LYS A 8 -59.98 7.66 -8.38
N ASN A 9 -60.82 7.40 -7.37
CA ASN A 9 -60.43 7.42 -5.97
C ASN A 9 -59.49 6.27 -5.61
N LEU A 10 -59.61 5.12 -6.28
CA LEU A 10 -58.75 3.96 -6.06
C LEU A 10 -57.33 4.19 -6.62
N LEU A 11 -57.24 4.89 -7.76
CA LEU A 11 -55.94 5.26 -8.35
C LEU A 11 -55.17 6.27 -7.49
N PHE A 12 -55.88 7.19 -6.84
CA PHE A 12 -55.25 8.22 -6.01
C PHE A 12 -54.65 7.65 -4.71
N LEU A 13 -55.33 6.69 -4.08
CA LEU A 13 -54.82 5.97 -2.91
C LEU A 13 -53.58 5.11 -3.24
N PHE A 14 -53.55 4.52 -4.44
CA PHE A 14 -52.40 3.73 -4.89
C PHE A 14 -51.14 4.60 -5.08
N TRP A 15 -51.30 5.82 -5.60
CA TRP A 15 -50.20 6.77 -5.74
C TRP A 15 -49.70 7.30 -4.38
N MET A 16 -50.58 7.56 -3.41
CA MET A 16 -50.14 7.98 -2.07
C MET A 16 -49.30 6.92 -1.35
N LEU A 17 -49.64 5.63 -1.49
CA LEU A 17 -48.87 4.55 -0.87
C LEU A 17 -47.48 4.39 -1.49
N ILE A 18 -47.33 4.62 -2.80
CA ILE A 18 -46.01 4.57 -3.46
C ILE A 18 -45.11 5.72 -2.99
N VAL A 19 -45.66 6.93 -2.82
CA VAL A 19 -44.91 8.09 -2.34
C VAL A 19 -44.54 7.95 -0.86
N LEU A 20 -45.43 7.40 -0.02
CA LEU A 20 -45.16 7.17 1.39
C LEU A 20 -44.11 6.05 1.62
N GLY A 21 -44.09 5.05 0.73
CA GLY A 21 -43.06 4.00 0.73
C GLY A 21 -41.65 4.51 0.38
N HIS A 22 -41.52 5.62 -0.36
CA HIS A 22 -40.23 6.20 -0.71
C HIS A 22 -39.67 7.14 0.37
N LEU A 23 -40.49 7.62 1.32
CA LEU A 23 -40.01 8.52 2.38
C LEU A 23 -39.39 7.80 3.60
N LEU A 24 -39.51 6.48 3.70
CA LEU A 24 -39.01 5.71 4.85
C LEU A 24 -37.76 4.87 4.56
N ALA A 25 -37.23 4.91 3.34
CA ALA A 25 -35.92 4.34 3.03
C ALA A 25 -34.82 5.30 3.49
N THR A 26 -34.64 5.41 4.81
CA THR A 26 -33.37 5.90 5.34
C THR A 26 -32.30 4.87 4.97
N PRO A 27 -31.28 5.20 4.17
CA PRO A 27 -30.12 4.34 4.12
C PRO A 27 -29.58 4.35 5.55
N ALA A 28 -29.67 3.22 6.24
CA ALA A 28 -28.82 2.96 7.38
C ALA A 28 -27.39 3.15 6.86
N LEU A 29 -26.82 4.31 7.13
CA LEU A 29 -25.39 4.54 7.05
C LEU A 29 -24.81 3.52 8.03
N ALA A 30 -24.43 2.37 7.50
CA ALA A 30 -23.44 1.53 8.13
C ALA A 30 -22.24 2.45 8.31
N GLU A 31 -22.07 2.93 9.54
CA GLU A 31 -20.81 3.46 10.00
C GLU A 31 -19.81 2.34 9.74
N ILE A 32 -19.05 2.48 8.66
CA ILE A 32 -17.85 1.69 8.47
C ILE A 32 -17.00 2.12 9.66
N GLN A 33 -17.07 1.35 10.76
CA GLN A 33 -15.97 1.33 11.71
C GLN A 33 -14.76 1.02 10.85
N GLU A 34 -13.93 2.04 10.59
CA GLU A 34 -12.57 1.84 10.12
C GLU A 34 -11.97 0.88 11.12
N GLY A 35 -11.99 -0.41 10.78
CA GLY A 35 -11.45 -1.45 11.63
C GLY A 35 -10.03 -1.01 11.95
N GLN A 36 -9.69 -0.93 13.23
CA GLN A 36 -8.30 -0.89 13.62
C GLN A 36 -7.70 -2.22 13.14
N TYR A 37 -7.19 -2.24 11.90
CA TYR A 37 -6.49 -3.39 11.29
C TYR A 37 -5.13 -3.66 11.97
N TYR A 38 -4.91 -3.07 13.15
CA TYR A 38 -3.69 -3.15 13.92
C TYR A 38 -3.92 -4.07 15.12
N THR A 39 -3.56 -5.34 14.96
CA THR A 39 -3.49 -6.28 16.10
C THR A 39 -2.36 -5.87 17.05
N ASN A 40 -2.52 -6.05 18.37
CA ASN A 40 -1.49 -5.78 19.39
C ASN A 40 -0.14 -6.48 19.03
N PRO A 41 1.04 -5.85 19.23
CA PRO A 41 2.36 -6.48 19.05
C PRO A 41 2.52 -7.86 19.67
N LYS A 42 1.80 -8.14 20.76
CA LYS A 42 1.69 -9.47 21.37
C LYS A 42 1.32 -10.57 20.39
N CYS A 43 0.46 -10.25 19.44
CA CYS A 43 -0.10 -11.21 18.48
C CYS A 43 0.74 -11.31 17.20
N TRP A 44 1.93 -10.73 17.20
CA TRP A 44 2.84 -10.83 16.07
C TRP A 44 3.89 -11.89 16.38
N ASN A 45 4.13 -12.77 15.41
CA ASN A 45 5.27 -13.68 15.47
C ASN A 45 6.56 -13.00 14.94
N GLU A 46 6.40 -11.90 14.22
CA GLU A 46 7.48 -11.12 13.59
C GLU A 46 7.10 -9.63 13.48
N PRO A 47 8.08 -8.71 13.36
CA PRO A 47 7.81 -7.31 13.07
C PRO A 47 6.95 -7.11 11.81
N ARG A 48 5.96 -6.23 11.89
CA ARG A 48 5.11 -5.88 10.73
C ARG A 48 5.47 -4.53 10.15
N ILE A 49 5.08 -4.31 8.89
CA ILE A 49 5.19 -3.03 8.19
C ILE A 49 3.82 -2.35 8.24
N TYR A 50 3.83 -1.07 8.62
CA TYR A 50 2.65 -0.22 8.70
C TYR A 50 2.69 0.82 7.60
N HIS A 51 1.76 0.73 6.66
CA HIS A 51 1.54 1.79 5.70
C HIS A 51 0.70 2.88 6.36
N GLN A 52 1.21 4.10 6.34
CA GLN A 52 0.47 5.27 6.78
C GLN A 52 0.41 6.27 5.63
N LEU A 53 -0.78 6.77 5.36
CA LEU A 53 -0.98 7.85 4.41
C LEU A 53 -0.34 9.12 4.98
N GLY A 54 0.77 9.54 4.37
CA GLY A 54 1.39 10.82 4.65
C GLY A 54 2.10 10.87 5.99
N LEU A 55 3.24 10.18 6.11
CA LEU A 55 4.29 10.66 7.01
C LEU A 55 4.56 12.13 6.68
N GLU A 56 4.11 13.05 7.55
CA GLU A 56 4.14 14.48 7.29
C GLU A 56 5.56 14.91 6.87
N GLY A 57 5.67 15.48 5.67
CA GLY A 57 6.93 16.06 5.16
C GLY A 57 7.73 15.22 4.16
N PHE A 58 7.56 13.89 4.08
CA PHE A 58 8.31 13.08 3.11
C PHE A 58 7.44 12.60 1.95
N LYS A 59 7.54 13.30 0.81
CA LYS A 59 6.89 12.92 -0.46
C LYS A 59 7.98 12.66 -1.50
N PRO A 60 8.42 11.41 -1.71
CA PRO A 60 9.42 11.13 -2.72
C PRO A 60 8.82 11.51 -4.08
N VAL A 61 9.51 12.42 -4.78
CA VAL A 61 9.13 12.85 -6.13
C VAL A 61 9.93 11.99 -7.09
N LEU A 62 9.31 10.89 -7.49
CA LEU A 62 9.83 10.03 -8.54
C LEU A 62 9.45 10.65 -9.88
N LYS A 63 10.45 11.01 -10.68
CA LYS A 63 10.26 11.44 -12.06
C LYS A 63 10.93 10.43 -12.98
N PRO A 64 10.16 9.66 -13.77
CA PRO A 64 10.75 8.90 -14.85
C PRO A 64 11.36 9.89 -15.84
N LEU A 65 12.67 9.77 -16.08
CA LEU A 65 13.40 10.54 -17.08
C LEU A 65 13.78 9.59 -18.20
N GLN A 66 13.47 9.96 -19.43
CA GLN A 66 14.03 9.25 -20.60
C GLN A 66 15.43 9.81 -20.86
N GLU A 67 16.44 8.96 -20.68
CA GLU A 67 17.84 9.35 -20.89
C GLU A 67 18.46 8.55 -22.05
N LYS A 68 19.09 9.29 -22.97
CA LYS A 68 19.80 8.74 -24.13
C LYS A 68 21.27 8.50 -23.82
N GLY A 69 21.83 7.43 -24.39
CA GLY A 69 23.25 7.13 -24.29
C GLY A 69 23.70 6.55 -22.94
N LEU A 70 22.77 6.32 -22.02
CA LEU A 70 23.05 5.55 -20.82
C LEU A 70 23.28 4.08 -21.15
N LYS A 71 24.19 3.45 -20.41
CA LYS A 71 24.39 2.00 -20.44
C LYS A 71 23.77 1.39 -19.20
N LEU A 72 23.07 0.29 -19.40
CA LEU A 72 22.64 -0.59 -18.32
C LEU A 72 23.88 -1.08 -17.54
N PRO A 73 23.79 -1.23 -16.21
CA PRO A 73 24.86 -1.81 -15.40
C PRO A 73 25.02 -3.32 -15.72
N GLU A 74 26.08 -3.94 -15.20
CA GLU A 74 26.35 -5.37 -15.42
C GLU A 74 25.35 -6.26 -14.67
N ASP A 75 24.98 -5.87 -13.45
CA ASP A 75 24.02 -6.60 -12.63
C ASP A 75 22.58 -6.25 -13.02
N LEU A 76 22.00 -7.11 -13.85
CA LEU A 76 20.65 -6.94 -14.41
C LEU A 76 19.66 -7.94 -13.84
N THR A 77 18.44 -7.45 -13.62
CA THR A 77 17.29 -8.28 -13.26
C THR A 77 16.27 -8.24 -14.38
N TYR A 78 15.95 -9.40 -14.94
CA TYR A 78 14.99 -9.55 -16.03
C TYR A 78 13.57 -9.72 -15.51
N SER A 79 12.60 -9.21 -16.27
CA SER A 79 11.19 -9.51 -16.05
C SER A 79 10.91 -11.00 -16.27
N PRO A 80 9.80 -11.53 -15.74
CA PRO A 80 9.39 -12.92 -15.96
C PRO A 80 9.33 -13.35 -17.43
N ASN A 81 8.87 -12.46 -18.32
CA ASN A 81 8.83 -12.70 -19.76
C ASN A 81 10.14 -12.36 -20.50
N LYS A 82 11.17 -11.86 -19.79
CA LYS A 82 12.48 -11.42 -20.32
C LYS A 82 12.45 -10.28 -21.34
N ALA A 83 11.29 -9.63 -21.53
CA ALA A 83 11.16 -8.48 -22.43
C ALA A 83 11.73 -7.20 -21.81
N TYR A 84 11.66 -7.08 -20.49
CA TYR A 84 12.10 -5.91 -19.75
C TYR A 84 13.27 -6.27 -18.83
N THR A 85 14.10 -5.28 -18.54
CA THR A 85 15.16 -5.45 -17.54
C THR A 85 15.37 -4.17 -16.77
N TYR A 86 15.79 -4.29 -15.52
CA TYR A 86 16.26 -3.16 -14.74
C TYR A 86 17.64 -3.44 -14.15
N GLY A 87 18.39 -2.37 -13.95
CA GLY A 87 19.64 -2.35 -13.21
C GLY A 87 19.66 -1.22 -12.20
N ILE A 88 20.27 -1.46 -11.04
CA ILE A 88 20.40 -0.45 -9.98
C ILE A 88 21.77 0.20 -10.11
N VAL A 89 21.78 1.52 -10.23
CA VAL A 89 23.03 2.31 -10.21
C VAL A 89 23.15 2.98 -8.85
N LYS A 90 24.24 2.70 -8.16
CA LYS A 90 24.63 3.37 -6.92
C LYS A 90 25.77 4.34 -7.24
N PRO A 91 25.53 5.66 -7.16
CA PRO A 91 26.58 6.64 -7.31
C PRO A 91 27.73 6.37 -6.32
N ALA A 92 28.96 6.71 -6.72
CA ALA A 92 30.13 6.61 -5.85
C ALA A 92 30.11 7.69 -4.75
N GLU A 93 29.46 8.82 -5.03
CA GLU A 93 29.29 9.93 -4.09
C GLU A 93 28.08 9.67 -3.19
N THR A 94 28.27 9.88 -1.89
CA THR A 94 27.23 9.70 -0.85
C THR A 94 26.05 10.65 -0.98
N ASP A 95 26.23 11.72 -1.74
CA ASP A 95 25.34 12.87 -1.82
C ASP A 95 24.28 12.67 -2.92
N GLN A 96 24.48 11.67 -3.76
CA GLN A 96 23.61 11.34 -4.88
C GLN A 96 22.72 10.14 -4.54
N ASN A 97 21.44 10.27 -4.88
CA ASN A 97 20.50 9.18 -4.68
C ASN A 97 20.78 8.03 -5.67
N PRO A 98 20.62 6.76 -5.25
CA PRO A 98 20.61 5.67 -6.20
C PRO A 98 19.44 5.82 -7.18
N PHE A 99 19.58 5.23 -8.36
CA PHE A 99 18.54 5.24 -9.37
C PHE A 99 18.45 3.90 -10.08
N LEU A 100 17.25 3.56 -10.56
CA LEU A 100 17.06 2.44 -11.48
C LEU A 100 17.20 2.93 -12.90
N LEU A 101 17.83 2.10 -13.74
CA LEU A 101 17.72 2.18 -15.19
C LEU A 101 16.87 1.00 -15.66
N ILE A 102 15.82 1.29 -16.41
CA ILE A 102 14.85 0.30 -16.89
C ILE A 102 14.84 0.35 -18.41
N PHE A 103 15.00 -0.82 -19.03
CA PHE A 103 14.85 -1.02 -20.46
C PHE A 103 13.46 -1.63 -20.74
N ASN A 104 12.69 -0.96 -21.59
CA ASN A 104 11.32 -1.34 -21.94
C ASN A 104 11.09 -1.52 -23.45
N GLU A 105 12.07 -2.07 -24.16
CA GLU A 105 12.05 -2.27 -25.62
C GLU A 105 12.01 -0.99 -26.46
N ARG A 106 12.01 0.19 -25.82
CA ARG A 106 12.18 1.50 -26.48
C ARG A 106 13.66 1.84 -26.67
N THR A 107 13.92 2.89 -27.46
CA THR A 107 15.29 3.36 -27.75
C THR A 107 15.99 3.99 -26.55
N ASP A 108 15.21 4.54 -25.62
CA ASP A 108 15.70 5.32 -24.49
C ASP A 108 15.48 4.53 -23.19
N LEU A 109 16.36 4.70 -22.20
CA LEU A 109 16.19 4.08 -20.89
C LEU A 109 15.33 4.97 -20.00
N ILE A 110 14.46 4.34 -19.21
CA ILE A 110 13.77 5.03 -18.13
C ILE A 110 14.72 5.07 -16.94
N LYS A 111 15.03 6.27 -16.47
CA LYS A 111 15.73 6.51 -15.22
C LYS A 111 14.72 6.86 -14.14
N LEU A 112 14.77 6.11 -13.04
CA LEU A 112 13.92 6.32 -11.86
C LEU A 112 14.81 6.58 -10.63
N GLU A 113 14.89 7.84 -10.23
CA GLU A 113 15.67 8.24 -9.05
C GLU A 113 14.99 7.80 -7.75
N LEU A 114 15.75 7.36 -6.75
CA LEU A 114 15.23 6.86 -5.46
C LEU A 114 15.58 7.83 -4.32
N PRO A 115 14.83 8.94 -4.19
CA PRO A 115 15.18 10.01 -3.27
C PRO A 115 15.16 9.58 -1.81
N GLY A 116 16.18 10.01 -1.06
CA GLY A 116 16.28 9.75 0.36
C GLY A 116 16.64 8.32 0.70
N SER A 117 17.06 7.50 -0.27
CA SER A 117 17.57 6.16 -0.01
C SER A 117 18.78 6.25 0.90
N ASN A 118 18.74 5.53 2.02
CA ASN A 118 19.86 5.48 2.94
C ASN A 118 20.99 4.61 2.34
N PRO A 119 22.25 5.07 2.29
CA PRO A 119 23.36 4.31 1.70
C PRO A 119 23.62 2.95 2.37
N SER A 120 23.19 2.78 3.62
CA SER A 120 23.37 1.52 4.37
C SER A 120 22.35 0.44 3.98
N TYR A 121 21.30 0.80 3.26
CA TYR A 121 20.20 -0.11 2.92
C TYR A 121 19.99 -0.16 1.42
N ASN A 122 20.02 -1.36 0.87
CA ASN A 122 19.71 -1.55 -0.54
C ASN A 122 18.19 -1.44 -0.75
N PRO A 123 17.73 -0.73 -1.79
CA PRO A 123 16.33 -0.82 -2.22
C PRO A 123 15.97 -2.28 -2.53
N ASP A 124 14.79 -2.71 -2.07
CA ASP A 124 14.21 -4.01 -2.43
C ASP A 124 13.32 -3.81 -3.65
N ILE A 125 13.78 -4.32 -4.80
CA ILE A 125 13.13 -4.16 -6.08
C ILE A 125 12.82 -5.55 -6.63
N LYS A 126 11.57 -5.74 -7.08
CA LYS A 126 11.16 -7.00 -7.70
C LYS A 126 10.03 -6.78 -8.70
N TRP A 127 10.01 -7.65 -9.71
CA TRP A 127 8.88 -7.76 -10.61
C TRP A 127 7.68 -8.33 -9.86
N ILE A 128 6.55 -7.61 -9.88
CA ILE A 128 5.26 -8.11 -9.40
C ILE A 128 4.66 -9.04 -10.46
N ASN A 129 4.78 -8.63 -11.72
CA ASN A 129 4.36 -9.34 -12.92
C ASN A 129 5.34 -9.01 -14.06
N GLU A 130 4.96 -9.24 -15.30
CA GLU A 130 5.79 -8.99 -16.48
C GLU A 130 6.16 -7.52 -16.69
N LYS A 131 5.32 -6.57 -16.24
CA LYS A 131 5.37 -5.15 -16.63
C LYS A 131 5.39 -4.18 -15.45
N THR A 132 5.26 -4.70 -14.23
CA THR A 132 5.11 -3.89 -13.02
C THR A 132 6.21 -4.21 -12.01
N LEU A 133 6.85 -3.16 -11.52
CA LEU A 133 7.87 -3.22 -10.48
C LEU A 133 7.28 -2.83 -9.13
N PHE A 134 7.58 -3.63 -8.12
CA PHE A 134 7.55 -3.22 -6.72
C PHE A 134 8.92 -2.66 -6.35
N ILE A 135 8.94 -1.48 -5.73
CA ILE A 135 10.16 -0.81 -5.29
C ILE A 135 9.96 -0.37 -3.85
N ARG A 136 10.78 -0.88 -2.94
CA ARG A 136 10.84 -0.48 -1.54
C ARG A 136 12.15 0.22 -1.26
N VAL A 137 12.06 1.45 -0.76
CA VAL A 137 13.22 2.27 -0.42
C VAL A 137 13.21 2.58 1.05
N TRP A 138 14.32 2.29 1.71
CA TRP A 138 14.55 2.64 3.11
C TRP A 138 15.14 4.03 3.21
N THR A 139 14.43 4.93 3.88
CA THR A 139 14.91 6.29 4.15
C THR A 139 15.63 6.41 5.48
N GLY A 140 15.34 5.48 6.39
CA GLY A 140 15.99 5.34 7.68
C GLY A 140 15.91 3.89 8.16
N LYS A 141 16.20 3.69 9.44
CA LYS A 141 16.19 2.34 10.03
C LYS A 141 14.79 1.72 10.12
N ILE A 142 13.77 2.57 10.23
CA ILE A 142 12.38 2.16 10.47
C ILE A 142 11.38 2.84 9.54
N THR A 143 11.84 3.66 8.60
CA THR A 143 10.97 4.38 7.67
C THR A 143 11.38 4.10 6.25
N GLY A 144 10.40 4.09 5.38
CA GLY A 144 10.62 3.94 3.95
C GLY A 144 9.38 4.27 3.16
N TYR A 145 9.45 3.97 1.88
CA TYR A 145 8.31 4.08 0.99
C TYR A 145 8.30 2.95 -0.02
N ASP A 146 7.10 2.52 -0.38
CA ASP A 146 6.81 1.52 -1.37
C ASP A 146 6.22 2.20 -2.61
N VAL A 147 6.60 1.70 -3.78
CA VAL A 147 6.16 2.21 -5.07
C VAL A 147 5.82 1.05 -5.96
N ILE A 148 4.70 1.18 -6.65
CA ILE A 148 4.33 0.31 -7.76
C ILE A 148 4.48 1.13 -9.04
N PHE A 149 5.35 0.67 -9.94
CA PHE A 149 5.68 1.36 -11.18
C PHE A 149 5.36 0.48 -12.40
N ASP A 150 4.65 1.05 -13.37
CA ASP A 150 4.35 0.43 -14.66
C ASP A 150 5.40 0.85 -15.69
N VAL A 151 6.13 -0.11 -16.25
CA VAL A 151 7.26 0.15 -17.15
C VAL A 151 6.83 0.43 -18.59
N GLU A 152 5.62 0.04 -19.00
CA GLU A 152 5.11 0.29 -20.35
C GLU A 152 4.51 1.68 -20.47
N GLU A 153 3.70 2.04 -19.46
CA GLU A 153 3.03 3.33 -19.36
C GLU A 153 3.92 4.40 -18.71
N GLU A 154 5.09 4.02 -18.20
CA GLU A 154 6.06 4.90 -17.53
C GLU A 154 5.43 5.70 -16.38
N LYS A 155 4.51 5.07 -15.64
CA LYS A 155 3.68 5.72 -14.62
C LYS A 155 3.77 5.05 -13.26
N ILE A 156 3.63 5.85 -12.21
CA ILE A 156 3.52 5.36 -10.83
C ILE A 156 2.05 5.00 -10.57
N LEU A 157 1.80 3.72 -10.29
CA LEU A 157 0.48 3.19 -9.97
C LEU A 157 0.09 3.43 -8.51
N SER A 158 1.02 3.20 -7.59
CA SER A 158 0.84 3.45 -6.16
C SER A 158 2.12 3.97 -5.53
N LYS A 159 1.95 4.73 -4.45
CA LYS A 159 3.06 5.25 -3.66
C LYS A 159 2.62 5.43 -2.21
N ASP A 160 3.18 4.63 -1.33
CA ASP A 160 2.80 4.58 0.07
C ASP A 160 4.03 4.70 0.96
N THR A 161 3.95 5.54 1.99
CA THR A 161 4.97 5.60 3.02
C THR A 161 4.72 4.54 4.08
N PHE A 162 5.78 3.95 4.61
CA PHE A 162 5.65 2.94 5.65
C PHE A 162 6.61 3.13 6.82
N ILE A 163 6.19 2.59 7.96
CA ILE A 163 6.99 2.47 9.18
C ILE A 163 7.18 0.97 9.46
N TYR A 164 8.42 0.55 9.66
CA TYR A 164 8.75 -0.80 10.09
C TYR A 164 8.62 -0.90 11.60
N GLY A 165 7.70 -1.75 12.05
CA GLY A 165 7.36 -1.93 13.46
C GLY A 165 8.37 -2.75 14.27
N SER A 166 9.61 -2.94 13.81
CA SER A 166 10.63 -3.70 14.53
C SER A 166 10.94 -3.12 15.90
N ILE A 167 11.02 -1.80 16.03
CA ILE A 167 11.24 -1.14 17.33
C ILE A 167 10.06 -1.40 18.27
N THR A 168 8.83 -1.24 17.79
CA THR A 168 7.62 -1.50 18.60
C THR A 168 7.55 -2.96 19.05
N PHE A 169 7.87 -3.89 18.13
CA PHE A 169 7.92 -5.31 18.41
C PHE A 169 9.00 -5.66 19.45
N ASP A 170 10.22 -5.16 19.28
CA ASP A 170 11.35 -5.37 20.20
C ASP A 170 11.06 -4.78 21.59
N GLN A 171 10.50 -3.56 21.65
CA GLN A 171 10.12 -2.91 22.91
C GLN A 171 9.07 -3.73 23.65
N TRP A 172 8.07 -4.25 22.94
CA TRP A 172 7.06 -5.13 23.52
C TRP A 172 7.67 -6.44 24.04
N GLN A 173 8.47 -7.13 23.22
CA GLN A 173 9.12 -8.39 23.62
C GLN A 173 10.01 -8.19 24.86
N LYS A 174 10.86 -7.16 24.88
CA LYS A 174 11.74 -6.87 26.01
C LYS A 174 10.97 -6.40 27.25
N GLY A 175 9.88 -5.65 27.05
CA GLY A 175 9.00 -5.20 28.12
C GLY A 175 8.30 -6.36 28.82
N CYS A 176 7.73 -7.29 28.05
CA CYS A 176 7.07 -8.47 28.62
C CYS A 176 8.06 -9.53 29.15
N GLN A 177 9.29 -9.64 28.61
CA GLN A 177 10.32 -10.52 29.17
C GLN A 177 10.86 -10.03 30.53
N LYS A 178 10.95 -8.71 30.74
CA LYS A 178 11.40 -8.12 32.01
C LYS A 178 10.30 -8.00 33.06
N ALA A 179 9.04 -8.23 32.69
CA ALA A 179 7.91 -8.11 33.59
C ALA A 179 7.80 -9.36 34.48
N ASP A 180 8.54 -9.39 35.59
CA ASP A 180 8.35 -10.35 36.69
C ASP A 180 7.09 -10.00 37.54
N PHE A 181 6.10 -9.37 36.91
CA PHE A 181 4.96 -8.81 37.59
C PHE A 181 3.79 -9.79 37.59
N LYS A 182 3.65 -10.49 38.71
CA LYS A 182 2.44 -11.25 39.11
C LYS A 182 1.11 -10.45 39.07
N LYS A 183 1.05 -9.22 38.54
CA LYS A 183 -0.09 -8.30 38.65
C LYS A 183 -0.18 -7.21 37.56
N VAL A 184 0.19 -7.46 36.30
CA VAL A 184 -0.19 -6.51 35.22
C VAL A 184 -0.76 -7.25 34.03
N ASP A 185 -2.07 -7.08 33.80
CA ASP A 185 -2.85 -7.61 32.66
C ASP A 185 -2.33 -7.15 31.28
N PHE A 186 -1.36 -6.23 31.25
CA PHE A 186 -0.80 -5.62 30.05
C PHE A 186 -0.16 -6.61 29.06
N CYS A 187 0.43 -7.71 29.56
CA CYS A 187 0.96 -8.78 28.70
C CYS A 187 -0.05 -9.93 28.49
N GLN A 188 -1.28 -9.85 29.03
CA GLN A 188 -2.25 -10.95 29.06
C GLN A 188 -3.47 -10.80 28.12
N GLU A 189 -3.52 -9.80 27.24
CA GLU A 189 -4.64 -9.69 26.28
C GLU A 189 -4.74 -10.90 25.32
N ARG A 190 -5.96 -11.37 25.05
CA ARG A 190 -6.20 -12.51 24.14
C ARG A 190 -6.02 -12.06 22.69
N CYS A 191 -5.18 -12.78 21.94
CA CYS A 191 -5.11 -12.62 20.50
C CYS A 191 -6.36 -13.21 19.87
N ILE A 192 -6.91 -12.52 18.87
CA ILE A 192 -8.03 -13.06 18.10
C ILE A 192 -7.44 -14.13 17.16
N ASP A 193 -7.82 -15.38 17.38
CA ASP A 193 -7.48 -16.48 16.48
C ASP A 193 -8.20 -16.28 15.15
N ILE A 194 -7.43 -15.91 14.11
CA ILE A 194 -7.93 -15.67 12.76
C ILE A 194 -8.46 -16.98 12.13
N GLU A 195 -8.08 -18.15 12.66
CA GLU A 195 -8.58 -19.46 12.23
C GLU A 195 -10.09 -19.64 12.39
N ASN A 196 -10.75 -18.83 13.24
CA ASN A 196 -12.20 -18.89 13.46
C ASN A 196 -13.05 -18.04 12.49
N PHE A 197 -12.43 -17.44 11.46
CA PHE A 197 -13.12 -16.60 10.47
C PHE A 197 -13.31 -17.28 9.10
N GLN A 198 -13.22 -18.62 9.03
CA GLN A 198 -13.52 -19.39 7.80
C GLN A 198 -15.02 -19.55 7.55
#